data_AF-A0A9C9UCG3-F1
#
_entry.id   AF-A0A9C9UCG3-F1
#
_cell.length_a   1.000
_cell.length_b   1.000
_cell.length_c   1.000
_cell.angle_alpha   90.00
_cell.angle_beta   90.00
_cell.angle_gamma   90.00
#
_symmetry.space_group_name_H-M   'P 1'
#
loop_
_entity.id
_entity.type
_entity.pdbx_description
1 polymer ?
#
loop_
_entity_poly.entity_id
_entity_poly.type
_entity_poly.pdbx_seq_one_letter_code
_entity_poly.pdbx_strand_id
1 'polypeptide(L)' 'MTRQYFNQDTLDFLCQLSANNNREWFNDNKPRYEKLVRAPALAFIEDIAPALQLISPRF' A
#
# COMPACT_ATOMS: atom_id res chain seq x y z
N MET A 1 -19.33 5.85 -5.86
CA MET A 1 -18.47 6.29 -4.75
C MET A 1 -17.05 5.83 -5.06
N THR A 2 -16.08 6.73 -5.18
CA THR A 2 -14.67 6.37 -5.42
C THR A 2 -14.05 5.91 -4.12
N ARG A 3 -13.58 4.66 -4.04
CA ARG A 3 -12.87 4.14 -2.88
C ARG A 3 -11.48 4.77 -2.83
N GLN A 4 -11.13 5.43 -1.73
CA GLN A 4 -9.78 5.95 -1.49
C GLN A 4 -8.97 4.88 -0.75
N TYR A 5 -7.95 4.32 -1.40
CA TYR A 5 -7.06 3.33 -0.78
C TYR A 5 -5.93 4.00 -0.01
N PHE A 6 -5.30 5.01 -0.60
CA PHE A 6 -4.17 5.71 0.00
C PHE A 6 -4.59 7.11 0.42
N ASN A 7 -4.10 7.54 1.58
CA ASN A 7 -4.37 8.87 2.14
C ASN A 7 -3.06 9.56 2.53
N GLN A 8 -3.16 10.73 3.16
CA GLN A 8 -1.99 11.47 3.62
C GLN A 8 -1.13 10.66 4.61
N ASP A 9 -1.74 9.87 5.50
CA ASP A 9 -1.01 9.02 6.45
C ASP A 9 -0.15 7.96 5.73
N THR A 10 -0.64 7.41 4.62
CA THR A 10 0.15 6.50 3.76
C THR A 10 1.40 7.23 3.25
N LEU A 11 1.24 8.43 2.69
CA LEU A 11 2.34 9.20 2.11
C LEU A 11 3.36 9.61 3.17
N ASP A 12 2.88 10.09 4.32
CA ASP A 12 3.72 10.49 5.44
C ASP A 12 4.52 9.30 5.98
N PHE A 13 3.89 8.12 6.07
CA PHE A 13 4.58 6.89 6.44
C PHE A 13 5.68 6.52 5.44
N LEU A 14 5.42 6.62 4.13
CA LEU A 14 6.41 6.32 3.10
C LEU A 14 7.60 7.30 3.14
N CYS A 15 7.35 8.59 3.42
CA CYS A 15 8.41 9.57 3.65
C CYS A 15 9.26 9.19 4.88
N GLN A 16 8.63 8.81 6.00
CA GLN A 16 9.35 8.36 7.20
C GLN A 16 10.17 7.09 6.93
N LEU A 17 9.60 6.12 6.20
CA LEU A 17 10.29 4.89 5.81
C LEU A 17 11.52 5.19 4.93
N SER A 18 11.38 6.10 3.97
CA SER A 18 12.50 6.53 3.12
C SER A 18 13.62 7.19 3.93
N ALA A 19 13.29 7.99 4.94
CA ALA A 19 14.27 8.65 5.80
C ALA A 19 14.93 7.69 6.80
N ASN A 20 14.24 6.62 7.20
CA ASN A 20 14.66 5.67 8.23
C ASN A 20 14.78 4.24 7.66
N ASN A 21 15.36 4.09 6.47
CA ASN A 21 15.38 2.84 5.73
C ASN A 21 16.40 1.82 6.29
N ASN A 22 16.17 1.38 7.53
CA ASN A 22 16.93 0.34 8.20
C ASN A 22 15.98 -0.67 8.87
N ARG A 23 16.51 -1.87 9.13
CA ARG A 23 15.72 -3.02 9.59
C ARG A 23 15.10 -2.81 10.96
N GLU A 24 15.82 -2.19 11.89
CA GLU A 24 15.37 -1.98 13.27
C GLU A 24 14.15 -1.06 13.28
N TRP A 25 14.28 0.11 12.67
CA TRP A 25 13.19 1.07 12.55
C TRP A 25 11.97 0.46 11.83
N PHE A 26 12.19 -0.31 10.76
CA PHE A 26 11.09 -0.96 10.06
C PHE A 26 10.36 -1.97 10.94
N ASN A 27 11.07 -2.78 11.72
CA ASN A 27 10.45 -3.77 12.60
C ASN A 27 9.56 -3.10 13.64
N ASP A 28 10.02 -2.00 14.23
CA ASP A 28 9.24 -1.23 15.22
C ASP A 28 8.00 -0.57 14.59
N ASN A 29 8.09 -0.20 13.31
CA ASN A 29 7.02 0.46 12.57
C ASN A 29 6.19 -0.48 11.68
N LYS A 30 6.46 -1.78 11.71
CA LYS A 30 5.81 -2.79 10.87
C LYS A 30 4.28 -2.79 10.99
N PRO A 31 3.67 -2.63 12.18
CA PRO A 31 2.21 -2.55 12.28
C PRO A 31 1.61 -1.35 11.51
N ARG A 32 2.32 -0.22 11.47
CA ARG A 32 1.91 0.97 10.70
C ARG A 32 2.04 0.70 9.20
N TYR A 33 3.11 0.06 8.76
CA TYR A 33 3.26 -0.37 7.37
C TYR A 33 2.11 -1.29 6.93
N GLU A 34 1.78 -2.29 7.75
CA GLU A 34 0.71 -3.25 7.44
C GLU A 34 -0.65 -2.54 7.30
N LYS A 35 -0.94 -1.60 8.19
CA LYS A 35 -2.21 -0.84 8.20
C LYS A 35 -2.29 0.23 7.11
N LEU A 36 -1.24 1.02 6.92
CA LEU A 36 -1.26 2.24 6.10
C LEU A 36 -0.86 1.99 4.65
N VAL A 37 -0.13 0.91 4.37
CA VAL A 37 0.42 0.61 3.04
C VAL A 37 -0.07 -0.74 2.53
N ARG A 38 0.20 -1.82 3.27
CA ARG A 38 -0.05 -3.19 2.78
C ARG A 38 -1.53 -3.50 2.62
N ALA A 39 -2.35 -3.27 3.64
CA ALA A 39 -3.78 -3.57 3.57
C ALA A 39 -4.50 -2.74 2.49
N PRO A 40 -4.24 -1.42 2.35
CA PRO A 40 -4.83 -0.65 1.25
C PRO A 40 -4.33 -1.07 -0.14
N ALA A 41 -3.06 -1.44 -0.28
CA ALA A 41 -2.54 -1.94 -1.53
C ALA A 41 -3.19 -3.26 -1.96
N LEU A 42 -3.42 -4.19 -1.02
CA LEU A 42 -4.13 -5.44 -1.31
C LEU A 42 -5.58 -5.16 -1.73
N ALA A 43 -6.29 -4.27 -1.03
CA ALA A 43 -7.64 -3.87 -1.41
C ALA A 43 -7.68 -3.21 -2.81
N PHE A 44 -6.67 -2.40 -3.15
CA PHE A 44 -6.55 -1.82 -4.49
C PHE A 44 -6.34 -2.89 -5.56
N ILE A 45 -5.46 -3.87 -5.30
CA ILE A 45 -5.18 -4.99 -6.22
C ILE A 45 -6.45 -5.83 -6.44
N GLU A 46 -7.18 -6.15 -5.39
CA GLU A 46 -8.44 -6.90 -5.47
C GLU A 46 -9.48 -6.17 -6.32
N ASP A 47 -9.63 -4.85 -6.13
CA ASP A 47 -10.62 -4.06 -6.86
C ASP A 47 -10.23 -3.80 -8.33
N ILE A 48 -8.92 -3.75 -8.67
CA ILE A 48 -8.46 -3.54 -10.05
C ILE A 48 -8.31 -4.85 -10.85
N ALA A 49 -8.19 -6.01 -10.19
CA ALA A 49 -7.98 -7.30 -10.85
C ALA A 49 -9.00 -7.61 -11.97
N PRO A 50 -10.32 -7.39 -11.80
CA PRO A 50 -11.29 -7.65 -12.87
C PRO A 50 -11.07 -6.78 -14.11
N ALA A 51 -10.69 -5.51 -13.91
CA ALA A 51 -10.40 -4.59 -15.01
C ALA A 51 -9.09 -4.97 -15.72
N LEU A 52 -8.08 -5.41 -14.97
CA LEU A 52 -6.81 -5.89 -15.53
C LEU A 52 -7.00 -7.10 -16.45
N GLN A 53 -7.86 -8.05 -16.08
CA GLN A 53 -8.15 -9.24 -16.91
C GLN A 53 -8.74 -8.87 -18.28
N LEU A 54 -9.47 -7.76 -18.39
CA LEU A 54 -10.05 -7.30 -19.65
C LEU A 54 -9.00 -6.72 -20.61
N ILE A 55 -7.96 -6.09 -20.08
CA ILE A 55 -6.92 -5.41 -20.88
C ILE A 55 -5.64 -6.25 -21.04
N SER A 56 -5.44 -7.23 -20.17
CA SER A 56 -4.27 -8.10 -20.16
C SER A 56 -4.66 -9.53 -19.72
N PRO A 57 -5.15 -10.38 -20.65
CA PRO A 57 -5.70 -11.70 -20.34
C PRO A 57 -4.68 -12.74 -19.83
N ARG A 58 -3.40 -12.38 -19.72
CA ARG A 58 -2.28 -13.29 -19.38
C ARG A 58 -1.51 -12.88 -18.11
N PHE A 59 -2.05 -11.96 -17.32
CA PHE A 59 -1.47 -11.55 -16.02
C PHE A 59 -2.37 -11.98 -14.86
#